data_AF-A0A1D1ZNY9-F1
#
_entry.id   AF-A0A1D1ZNY9-F1
#
_cell.length_a   1.000
_cell.length_b   1.000
_cell.length_c   1.000
_cell.angle_alpha   90.00
_cell.angle_beta   90.00
_cell.angle_gamma   90.00
#
_symmetry.space_group_name_H-M   'P 1'
#
loop_
_entity.id
_entity.type
_entity.pdbx_description
1 polymer ?
#
loop_
_entity_poly.entity_id
_entity_poly.type
_entity_poly.pdbx_seq_one_letter_code
_entity_poly.pdbx_strand_id
1 'polypeptide(L)'
;MYDALARFPPLPPPQTSTRAHTLPAMDSLTRRVCVDGSSGRPLPGLPGDTCPASAAGHSHSAPAHAACVAAGGECIVLRDGFYTVSALSILAGLAILLWLRADLPRLEALPQSAWRAPLGKKPRPAKDKEL
;
A
#
# COMPACT_ATOMS: atom_id res chain seq x y z
N MET A 1 -41.24 26.65 17.29
CA MET A 1 -40.61 25.52 18.02
C MET A 1 -41.42 24.30 17.64
N TYR A 2 -41.05 23.40 16.72
CA TYR A 2 -39.74 22.94 16.25
C TYR A 2 -39.97 22.36 14.84
N ASP A 3 -39.37 22.92 13.80
CA ASP A 3 -39.49 22.35 12.45
C ASP A 3 -38.19 22.59 11.67
N ALA A 4 -37.15 21.88 12.11
CA ALA A 4 -35.82 21.93 11.52
C ALA A 4 -35.10 20.61 11.75
N LEU A 5 -35.53 19.54 11.07
CA LEU A 5 -34.73 18.32 10.95
C LEU A 5 -34.59 17.91 9.49
N ALA A 6 -33.37 18.14 9.01
CA ALA A 6 -32.61 17.20 8.19
C ALA A 6 -33.12 16.91 6.77
N ARG A 7 -32.98 17.89 5.87
CA ARG A 7 -32.79 17.60 4.44
C ARG A 7 -31.28 17.47 4.18
N PHE A 8 -30.70 16.34 4.52
CA PHE A 8 -29.35 15.98 4.05
C PHE A 8 -29.41 15.74 2.53
N PRO A 9 -28.45 16.23 1.73
CA PRO A 9 -28.35 15.85 0.34
C PRO A 9 -28.11 14.33 0.22
N PRO A 10 -28.56 13.69 -0.88
CA PRO A 10 -28.34 12.27 -1.10
C PRO A 10 -26.84 11.96 -1.11
N LEU A 11 -26.45 10.85 -0.46
CA LEU A 11 -25.07 10.36 -0.50
C LEU A 11 -24.61 10.21 -1.97
N PRO A 12 -23.36 10.59 -2.28
CA PRO A 12 -22.80 10.31 -3.60
C PRO A 12 -22.81 8.79 -3.86
N PRO A 13 -22.96 8.35 -5.12
CA PRO A 13 -22.92 6.94 -5.48
C PRO A 13 -21.59 6.31 -5.06
N PRO A 14 -21.54 5.00 -4.81
CA PRO A 14 -20.32 4.30 -4.44
C PRO A 14 -19.27 4.55 -5.53
N GLN A 15 -18.20 5.25 -5.16
CA GLN A 15 -17.07 5.49 -6.03
C GLN A 15 -16.48 4.12 -6.40
N THR A 16 -16.81 3.62 -7.58
CA THR A 16 -16.09 2.50 -8.21
C THR A 16 -14.72 3.02 -8.60
N SER A 17 -13.83 3.10 -7.61
CA SER A 17 -12.44 3.50 -7.81
C SER A 17 -11.72 2.39 -8.55
N THR A 18 -11.73 2.52 -9.87
CA THR A 18 -10.95 1.71 -10.80
C THR A 18 -9.46 1.93 -10.47
N ARG A 19 -8.77 0.84 -10.11
CA ARG A 19 -7.37 0.74 -9.63
C ARG A 19 -7.10 1.23 -8.21
N ALA A 20 -7.57 0.43 -7.25
CA ALA A 20 -6.88 0.28 -5.97
C ALA A 20 -5.51 -0.40 -6.19
N HIS A 21 -4.50 0.36 -6.63
CA HIS A 21 -3.11 0.01 -6.30
C HIS A 21 -2.87 0.43 -4.86
N THR A 22 -3.61 -0.18 -3.93
CA THR A 22 -3.32 -0.05 -2.50
C THR A 22 -1.93 -0.63 -2.28
N LEU A 23 -1.10 0.05 -1.51
CA LEU A 23 0.28 -0.32 -1.21
C LEU A 23 0.31 -1.79 -0.76
N PRO A 24 0.67 -2.75 -1.64
CA PRO A 24 0.40 -4.17 -1.38
C PRO A 24 1.22 -4.68 -0.21
N ALA A 25 2.39 -4.08 0.01
CA ALA A 25 3.24 -4.34 1.16
C ALA A 25 2.58 -3.95 2.49
N MET A 26 1.88 -2.81 2.55
CA MET A 26 1.18 -2.35 3.77
C MET A 26 0.00 -3.25 4.08
N ASP A 27 -0.82 -3.54 3.05
CA ASP A 27 -2.00 -4.38 3.18
C ASP A 27 -1.60 -5.81 3.60
N SER A 28 -0.51 -6.36 3.07
CA SER A 28 0.01 -7.69 3.45
C SER A 28 0.54 -7.76 4.89
N LEU A 29 1.00 -6.65 5.45
CA LEU A 29 1.56 -6.59 6.81
C LEU A 29 0.50 -6.23 7.86
N THR A 30 -0.70 -5.85 7.40
CA THR A 30 -1.82 -5.52 8.27
C THR A 30 -2.56 -6.79 8.68
N ARG A 31 -2.65 -7.05 9.99
CA ARG A 31 -3.39 -8.19 10.55
C ARG A 31 -4.67 -7.72 11.18
N ARG A 32 -5.78 -8.33 10.79
CA ARG A 32 -7.12 -8.10 11.33
C ARG A 32 -7.67 -9.40 11.90
N VAL A 33 -8.49 -9.31 12.92
CA VAL A 33 -9.10 -10.47 13.58
C VAL A 33 -10.57 -10.20 13.83
N CYS A 34 -11.39 -11.24 13.68
CA CYS A 34 -12.79 -11.20 14.07
C CYS A 34 -12.89 -11.50 15.57
N VAL A 35 -13.45 -10.55 16.33
CA VAL A 35 -13.67 -10.69 17.78
C VAL A 35 -15.15 -10.59 18.09
N ASP A 36 -15.55 -11.20 19.19
CA ASP A 36 -16.92 -11.08 19.70
C ASP A 36 -17.15 -9.66 20.22
N GLY A 37 -18.23 -9.02 19.77
CA GLY A 37 -18.59 -7.68 20.23
C GLY A 37 -18.92 -7.61 21.72
N SER A 38 -19.24 -8.73 22.36
CA SER A 38 -19.59 -8.77 23.79
C SER A 38 -18.41 -9.10 24.71
N SER A 39 -17.56 -10.05 24.33
CA SER A 39 -16.44 -10.52 25.18
C SER A 39 -15.06 -10.07 24.70
N GLY A 40 -14.95 -9.49 23.51
CA GLY A 40 -13.67 -9.11 22.88
C GLY A 40 -12.76 -10.30 22.59
N ARG A 41 -13.25 -11.54 22.75
CA ARG A 41 -12.49 -12.76 22.52
C ARG A 41 -12.60 -13.19 21.05
N PRO A 42 -11.56 -13.83 20.48
CA PRO A 42 -11.65 -14.43 19.16
C PRO A 42 -12.76 -15.49 19.16
N LEU A 43 -13.67 -15.48 18.18
CA LEU A 43 -14.71 -16.51 18.07
C LEU A 43 -14.07 -17.84 17.63
N PRO A 44 -14.14 -18.91 18.44
CA PRO A 44 -13.63 -20.22 18.06
C PRO A 44 -14.61 -20.94 17.12
N GLY A 45 -14.12 -21.50 16.01
CA GLY A 45 -14.93 -22.27 15.04
C GLY A 45 -15.05 -21.65 13.65
N LEU A 46 -14.65 -20.39 13.48
CA LEU A 46 -14.11 -19.92 12.21
C LEU A 46 -12.60 -20.17 12.24
N PRO A 47 -11.95 -20.66 11.17
CA PRO A 47 -10.50 -20.60 11.10
C PRO A 47 -10.13 -19.13 11.31
N GLY A 48 -9.37 -18.82 12.37
CA GLY A 48 -9.10 -17.44 12.75
C GLY A 48 -8.65 -16.60 11.54
N ASP A 49 -9.06 -15.33 11.55
CA ASP A 49 -8.26 -14.20 11.04
C ASP A 49 -8.61 -13.58 9.69
N THR A 50 -9.51 -14.12 8.85
CA THR A 50 -9.66 -13.53 7.51
C THR A 50 -10.67 -12.40 7.43
N CYS A 51 -10.62 -11.44 8.34
CA CYS A 51 -11.08 -10.11 7.97
C CYS A 51 -10.14 -9.65 6.84
N PRO A 52 -10.65 -9.27 5.67
CA PRO A 52 -9.83 -8.96 4.49
C PRO A 52 -8.70 -7.98 4.82
N ALA A 53 -7.46 -8.34 4.45
CA ALA A 53 -6.25 -7.57 4.76
C ALA A 53 -6.18 -6.21 4.04
N SER A 54 -6.91 -6.05 2.93
CA SER A 54 -6.90 -4.83 2.13
C SER A 54 -7.66 -3.68 2.80
N ALA A 55 -7.33 -2.43 2.46
CA ALA A 55 -8.18 -1.27 2.72
C ALA A 55 -9.61 -1.43 2.14
N ALA A 56 -9.77 -2.19 1.03
CA ALA A 56 -11.09 -2.63 0.53
C ALA A 56 -11.83 -3.56 1.51
N GLY A 57 -11.11 -4.09 2.49
CA GLY A 57 -11.62 -4.95 3.55
C GLY A 57 -12.34 -4.25 4.70
N HIS A 58 -12.32 -2.92 4.76
CA HIS A 58 -13.28 -2.16 5.57
C HIS A 58 -14.62 -1.99 4.85
N SER A 59 -14.73 -2.48 3.59
CA SER A 59 -16.01 -2.49 2.92
C SER A 59 -16.89 -3.56 3.55
N HIS A 60 -18.05 -3.14 4.04
CA HIS A 60 -19.15 -4.01 4.46
C HIS A 60 -19.55 -5.06 3.40
N SER A 61 -19.10 -4.89 2.15
CA SER A 61 -19.34 -5.79 1.02
C SER A 61 -18.38 -6.99 0.94
N ALA A 62 -17.30 -7.03 1.72
CA ALA A 62 -16.39 -8.16 1.66
C ALA A 62 -17.02 -9.41 2.30
N PRO A 63 -17.01 -10.57 1.62
CA PRO A 63 -17.74 -11.77 2.08
C PRO A 63 -17.28 -12.23 3.47
N ALA A 64 -16.00 -12.08 3.78
CA ALA A 64 -15.47 -12.47 5.09
C ALA A 64 -15.78 -11.45 6.20
N HIS A 65 -15.97 -10.17 5.88
CA HIS A 65 -16.49 -9.19 6.84
C HIS A 65 -17.96 -9.48 7.17
N ALA A 66 -18.77 -9.77 6.15
CA ALA A 66 -20.18 -10.14 6.33
C ALA A 66 -20.34 -11.42 7.17
N ALA A 67 -19.47 -12.41 6.98
CA ALA A 67 -19.47 -13.63 7.80
C ALA A 67 -19.14 -13.37 9.28
N CYS A 68 -18.18 -12.47 9.57
CA CYS A 68 -17.85 -12.09 10.95
C CYS A 68 -19.02 -11.38 11.64
N VAL A 69 -19.64 -10.42 10.97
CA VAL A 69 -20.81 -9.69 11.49
C VAL A 69 -22.02 -10.62 11.66
N ALA A 70 -22.24 -11.55 10.72
CA ALA A 70 -23.32 -12.53 10.84
C ALA A 70 -23.14 -13.48 12.04
N ALA A 71 -21.90 -13.72 12.47
CA ALA A 71 -21.58 -14.47 13.68
C ALA A 71 -21.70 -13.63 14.97
N GLY A 72 -22.10 -12.36 14.89
CA GLY A 72 -22.19 -11.44 16.02
C GLY A 72 -20.85 -10.81 16.43
N GLY A 73 -19.83 -10.90 15.58
CA GLY A 73 -18.51 -10.33 15.82
C GLY A 73 -18.23 -9.04 15.06
N GLU A 74 -17.12 -8.41 15.38
CA GLU A 74 -16.57 -7.22 14.70
C GLU A 74 -15.12 -7.47 14.25
N CYS A 75 -14.78 -6.97 13.07
CA CYS A 75 -13.43 -7.04 12.53
C CYS A 75 -12.57 -5.91 13.10
N ILE A 76 -11.64 -6.22 14.00
CA ILE A 76 -10.70 -5.24 14.57
C ILE A 76 -9.32 -5.37 13.91
N VAL A 77 -8.63 -4.24 13.76
CA VAL A 77 -7.23 -4.21 13.33
C VAL A 77 -6.33 -4.50 14.53
N LEU A 78 -5.63 -5.63 14.50
CA LEU A 78 -4.71 -6.03 15.58
C LEU A 78 -3.32 -5.40 15.38
N ARG A 79 -2.86 -5.34 14.12
CA ARG A 79 -1.56 -4.76 13.76
C ARG A 79 -1.68 -4.05 12.41
N ASP A 80 -1.23 -2.81 12.36
CA ASP A 80 -1.11 -2.05 11.11
C ASP A 80 0.27 -2.28 10.48
N GLY A 81 0.30 -2.49 9.16
CA GLY A 81 1.52 -2.55 8.37
C GLY A 81 2.33 -1.25 8.39
N PHE A 82 1.70 -0.11 8.68
CA PHE A 82 2.31 1.23 8.68
C PHE A 82 3.62 1.30 9.46
N TYR A 83 3.62 0.88 10.73
CA TYR A 83 4.83 0.96 11.57
C TYR A 83 5.94 0.03 11.08
N THR A 84 5.56 -1.13 10.53
CA THR A 84 6.54 -2.12 10.05
C THR A 84 7.26 -1.60 8.82
N VAL A 85 6.52 -1.10 7.82
CA VAL A 85 7.14 -0.57 6.60
C VAL A 85 7.86 0.75 6.86
N SER A 86 7.36 1.59 7.77
CA SER A 86 8.06 2.80 8.18
C SER A 86 9.43 2.48 8.78
N ALA A 87 9.49 1.50 9.69
CA ALA A 87 10.76 1.04 10.26
C ALA A 87 11.71 0.49 9.18
N LEU A 88 11.22 -0.34 8.25
CA LEU A 88 12.02 -0.85 7.14
C LEU A 88 12.56 0.27 6.24
N SER A 89 11.74 1.28 5.96
CA SER A 89 12.14 2.43 5.14
C SER A 89 13.23 3.25 5.80
N ILE A 90 13.13 3.48 7.11
CA ILE A 90 14.16 4.20 7.89
C ILE A 90 15.47 3.41 7.91
N LEU A 91 15.41 2.10 8.15
CA LEU A 91 16.59 1.23 8.17
C LEU A 91 17.27 1.16 6.79
N ALA A 92 16.47 1.01 5.72
CA ALA A 92 16.97 1.03 4.36
C ALA A 92 17.63 2.37 4.02
N GLY A 93 16.99 3.50 4.38
CA GLY A 93 17.55 4.84 4.20
C GLY A 93 18.87 5.02 4.94
N LEU A 94 18.96 4.54 6.19
CA LEU A 94 20.20 4.59 6.98
C LEU A 94 21.30 3.74 6.35
N ALA A 95 20.98 2.53 5.89
CA ALA A 95 21.94 1.66 5.22
C ALA A 95 22.48 2.29 3.93
N ILE A 96 21.59 2.85 3.10
CA ILE A 96 21.97 3.58 1.88
C ILE A 96 22.84 4.79 2.22
N LEU A 97 22.49 5.55 3.27
CA LEU A 97 23.27 6.72 3.69
C LEU A 97 24.69 6.34 4.12
N LEU A 98 24.85 5.27 4.90
CA LEU A 98 26.15 4.79 5.34
C LEU A 98 26.98 4.26 4.16
N TRP A 99 26.35 3.52 3.25
CA TRP A 99 27.00 3.05 2.03
C TRP A 99 27.46 4.21 1.15
N LEU A 100 26.58 5.18 0.90
CA LEU A 100 26.89 6.35 0.10
C LEU A 100 27.99 7.21 0.74
N ARG A 101 28.02 7.34 2.07
CA ARG A 101 29.11 8.04 2.78
C ARG A 101 30.48 7.40 2.55
N ALA A 102 30.54 6.08 2.46
CA ALA A 102 31.79 5.39 2.17
C ALA A 102 32.21 5.56 0.70
N ASP A 103 31.26 5.54 -0.23
CA ASP A 103 31.54 5.63 -1.67
C ASP A 103 31.64 7.08 -2.21
N LEU A 104 31.13 8.07 -1.48
CA LEU A 104 31.12 9.48 -1.87
C LEU A 104 32.51 10.02 -2.28
N PRO A 105 33.59 9.83 -1.50
CA PRO A 105 34.91 10.31 -1.89
C PRO A 105 35.42 9.67 -3.18
N ARG A 106 35.10 8.39 -3.39
CA ARG A 106 35.45 7.67 -4.60
C ARG A 106 34.67 8.20 -5.79
N LEU A 107 33.38 8.46 -5.62
CA LEU A 107 32.50 9.04 -6.64
C LEU A 107 32.94 10.47 -7.02
N GLU A 108 33.25 11.31 -6.04
CA GLU A 108 33.73 12.68 -6.25
C GLU A 108 35.07 12.74 -6.98
N ALA A 109 35.94 11.74 -6.79
CA ALA A 109 37.22 11.66 -7.50
C ALA A 109 37.07 11.28 -8.98
N LEU A 110 35.89 10.88 -9.46
CA LEU A 110 35.72 10.55 -10.88
C LEU A 110 35.74 11.80 -11.77
N PRO A 111 36.46 11.76 -12.90
CA PRO A 111 36.44 12.84 -13.86
C PRO A 111 35.05 13.03 -14.45
N GLN A 112 34.71 14.26 -14.82
CA GLN A 112 33.39 14.65 -15.30
C GLN A 112 32.96 13.93 -16.59
N SER A 113 33.89 13.32 -17.32
CA SER A 113 33.61 12.43 -18.45
C SER A 113 32.93 11.12 -18.04
N ALA A 114 33.19 10.60 -16.84
CA ALA A 114 32.61 9.36 -16.33
C ALA A 114 31.16 9.51 -15.83
N TRP A 115 30.74 10.75 -15.55
CA TRP A 115 29.37 11.08 -15.14
C TRP A 115 28.42 11.30 -16.32
N ARG A 116 28.94 11.38 -17.55
CA ARG A 116 28.12 11.59 -18.75
C ARG A 116 27.53 10.26 -19.22
N ALA A 117 26.22 10.21 -19.41
CA ALA A 117 25.60 9.09 -20.12
C ALA A 117 26.04 9.12 -21.59
N PRO A 118 26.41 7.98 -22.20
CA PRO A 118 26.74 7.93 -23.61
C PRO A 118 25.50 8.29 -24.43
N LEU A 119 25.58 9.35 -25.23
CA LEU A 119 24.54 9.67 -26.21
C LEU A 119 24.48 8.51 -27.22
N GLY A 120 23.36 7.79 -27.22
CA GLY A 120 23.15 6.68 -28.15
C GLY A 120 23.39 7.11 -29.60
N LYS A 121 24.19 6.34 -30.33
CA LYS A 121 24.39 6.59 -31.76
C LYS A 121 23.07 6.28 -32.48
N LYS A 122 22.41 7.29 -33.05
CA LYS A 122 21.31 7.01 -33.99
C LYS A 122 21.88 6.23 -35.19
N PRO A 123 21.23 5.14 -35.65
CA PRO A 123 21.63 4.45 -36.86
C PRO A 123 21.65 5.45 -38.01
N ARG A 124 22.80 5.60 -38.70
CA ARG A 124 22.85 6.38 -39.94
C ARG A 124 22.20 5.53 -41.04
N PRO A 125 21.24 6.06 -41.81
CA PRO A 125 20.70 5.35 -42.96
C PRO A 125 21.85 5.09 -43.95
N ALA A 126 21.90 3.86 -44.47
CA ALA A 126 22.90 3.46 -45.45
C ALA A 126 22.70 4.29 -46.72
N LYS A 127 23.77 4.92 -47.22
CA LYS A 127 23.78 5.46 -48.58
C LYS A 127 23.63 4.29 -49.54
N ASP A 128 22.46 4.16 -50.11
CA ASP A 128 22.24 3.44 -51.35
C ASP A 128 23.17 4.03 -52.41
N LYS A 129 23.93 3.15 -53.05
CA LYS A 129 24.76 3.50 -54.20
C LYS A 129 23.79 3.72 -55.35
N GLU A 130 23.60 4.98 -55.74
CA GLU A 130 22.99 5.32 -57.03
C GLU A 130 23.77 4.58 -58.14
N LEU A 131 23.00 3.88 -58.97
CA LEU A 131 23.45 3.10 -60.12
C LEU A 131 23.48 3.99 -61.37
#